data_AF-A0A5C4VCX1-F1
#
_entry.id   AF-A0A5C4VCX1-F1
#
_cell.length_a   1.000
_cell.length_b   1.000
_cell.length_c   1.000
_cell.angle_alpha   90.00
_cell.angle_beta   90.00
_cell.angle_gamma   90.00
#
_symmetry.space_group_name_H-M   'P 1'
#
loop_
_entity.id
_entity.type
_entity.pdbx_description
1 polymer ?
#
loop_
_entity_poly.entity_id
_entity_poly.type
_entity_poly.pdbx_seq_one_letter_code
_entity_poly.pdbx_strand_id
1 'polypeptide(L)'
;MTALERRYRRLLAWYPKDHRAQHEEEMLAVLLAASAPGRNRPAVRDAFDLVRGGLAIRLRRVVPLRSRRVWRAAVDLAALLAPLVLFGAGLFRVAGYAGRFAFDLAVPVLVDALPYGLVVLLAWLGRRWAAIACAWALAALHATMQLVQLLSLPEGTMVVGDVILVSGRPVIAASMLLSALPACVCAAMLTLAPSPGPGPVGSRRLLLWAGGVLAACVGGVLLPKVFGAALMLAALGTVAVMALRFTTGRRTAAVLMPLLVVAVMPSWFTDPASLTGVAAATAALLGATAWLARTGEPA
;
A
#
# COMPACT_ATOMS: atom_id res chain seq x y z
N MET A 1 34.78 20.97 -22.10
CA MET A 1 33.71 20.29 -21.34
C MET A 1 34.14 18.90 -20.93
N THR A 2 34.09 18.59 -19.63
CA THR A 2 34.44 17.26 -19.12
C THR A 2 33.31 16.24 -19.38
N ALA A 3 33.62 14.94 -19.29
CA ALA A 3 32.58 13.90 -19.42
C ALA A 3 31.55 13.96 -18.27
N LEU A 4 31.98 14.38 -17.08
CA LEU A 4 31.14 14.56 -15.90
C LEU A 4 30.15 15.71 -16.08
N GLU A 5 30.63 16.86 -16.56
CA GLU A 5 29.81 18.05 -16.83
C GLU A 5 28.66 17.74 -17.81
N ARG A 6 28.94 17.04 -18.92
CA ARG A 6 27.92 16.60 -19.89
C ARG A 6 26.88 15.66 -19.28
N ARG A 7 27.23 14.89 -18.25
CA ARG A 7 26.28 14.03 -17.54
C ARG A 7 25.43 14.84 -16.57
N TYR A 8 26.00 15.80 -15.84
CA TYR A 8 25.23 16.70 -14.99
C TYR A 8 24.26 17.58 -15.78
N ARG A 9 24.66 18.14 -16.94
CA ARG A 9 23.73 18.89 -17.82
C ARG A 9 22.55 18.02 -18.29
N ARG A 10 22.80 16.74 -18.61
CA ARG A 10 21.73 15.77 -18.94
C ARG A 10 20.80 15.50 -17.76
N LEU A 11 21.32 15.41 -16.54
CA LEU A 11 20.50 15.26 -15.33
C LEU A 11 19.71 16.54 -15.02
N LEU A 12 20.31 17.72 -15.24
CA LEU A 12 19.63 19.00 -15.04
C LEU A 12 18.46 19.16 -16.00
N ALA A 13 18.45 18.55 -17.19
CA ALA A 13 17.32 18.59 -18.13
C ALA A 13 15.95 18.16 -17.53
N TRP A 14 15.96 17.41 -16.43
CA TRP A 14 14.76 17.08 -15.65
C TRP A 14 14.11 18.32 -15.00
N TYR A 15 14.83 19.42 -14.81
CA TYR A 15 14.27 20.70 -14.37
C TYR A 15 13.48 21.40 -15.50
N PRO A 16 12.43 22.16 -15.18
CA PRO A 16 11.70 22.96 -16.16
C PRO A 16 12.62 23.93 -16.90
N LYS A 17 12.32 24.23 -18.16
CA LYS A 17 13.15 25.08 -19.04
C LYS A 17 13.45 26.44 -18.40
N ASP A 18 12.44 27.09 -17.81
CA ASP A 18 12.61 28.43 -17.22
C ASP A 18 13.49 28.42 -15.96
N HIS A 19 13.43 27.34 -15.16
CA HIS A 19 14.27 27.23 -13.96
C HIS A 19 15.73 26.98 -14.35
N ARG A 20 15.97 26.18 -15.39
CA ARG A 20 17.30 25.97 -15.96
C ARG A 20 17.88 27.24 -16.56
N ALA A 21 17.08 28.02 -17.28
CA ALA A 21 17.54 29.26 -17.89
C ALA A 21 18.13 30.26 -16.87
N GLN A 22 17.70 30.19 -15.61
CA GLN A 22 18.14 31.10 -14.55
C GLN A 22 19.23 30.51 -13.65
N HIS A 23 19.20 29.21 -13.35
CA HIS A 23 20.05 28.61 -12.32
C HIS A 23 20.92 27.44 -12.80
N GLU A 24 20.89 27.06 -14.08
CA GLU A 24 21.62 25.88 -14.58
C GLU A 24 23.13 25.98 -14.33
N GLU A 25 23.75 27.12 -14.63
CA GLU A 25 25.20 27.31 -14.48
C GLU A 25 25.63 27.35 -13.00
N GLU A 26 24.82 27.95 -12.13
CA GLU A 26 25.08 27.99 -10.68
C GLU A 26 24.97 26.58 -10.07
N MET A 27 23.90 25.84 -10.38
CA MET A 27 23.72 24.46 -9.92
C MET A 27 24.85 23.56 -10.44
N LEU A 28 25.27 23.73 -11.69
CA LEU A 28 26.35 22.97 -12.30
C LEU A 28 27.70 23.28 -11.64
N ALA A 29 27.98 24.54 -11.34
CA ALA A 29 29.19 24.94 -10.62
C ALA A 29 29.25 24.31 -9.22
N VAL A 30 28.15 24.33 -8.47
CA VAL A 30 28.05 23.69 -7.14
C VAL A 30 28.28 22.18 -7.23
N LEU A 31 27.66 21.50 -8.20
CA LEU A 31 27.82 20.05 -8.39
C LEU A 31 29.24 19.65 -8.78
N LEU A 32 29.91 20.46 -9.60
CA LEU A 32 31.30 20.22 -10.00
C LEU A 32 32.27 20.51 -8.85
N ALA A 33 32.04 21.57 -8.07
CA ALA A 33 32.85 21.90 -6.89
C ALA A 33 32.73 20.84 -5.78
N ALA A 34 31.54 20.24 -5.62
CA ALA A 34 31.31 19.17 -4.67
C ALA A 34 31.83 17.79 -5.14
N SER A 35 32.18 17.65 -6.42
CA SER A 35 32.65 16.38 -6.99
C SER A 35 34.14 16.18 -6.74
N ALA A 36 34.52 15.00 -6.23
CA ALA A 36 35.93 14.65 -6.03
C ALA A 36 36.75 14.75 -7.34
N PRO A 37 38.01 15.25 -7.27
CA PRO A 37 38.87 15.39 -8.44
C PRO A 37 39.08 14.05 -9.15
N GLY A 38 39.06 14.06 -10.49
CA GLY A 38 39.26 12.87 -11.34
C GLY A 38 38.00 12.02 -11.60
N ARG A 39 36.84 12.39 -11.06
CA ARG A 39 35.61 11.61 -11.23
C ARG A 39 34.96 11.85 -12.61
N ASN A 40 34.69 10.77 -13.35
CA ASN A 40 34.07 10.84 -14.69
C ASN A 40 32.56 10.53 -14.72
N ARG A 41 31.98 10.15 -13.56
CA ARG A 41 30.55 9.84 -13.42
C ARG A 41 29.98 10.49 -12.13
N PRO A 42 28.76 11.05 -12.19
CA PRO A 42 28.11 11.62 -11.01
C PRO A 42 27.89 10.52 -9.96
N ALA A 43 27.86 10.90 -8.68
CA ALA A 43 27.48 9.93 -7.65
C ALA A 43 26.02 9.53 -7.86
N VAL A 44 25.70 8.27 -7.55
CA VAL A 44 24.33 7.74 -7.68
C VAL A 44 23.35 8.58 -6.85
N ARG A 45 23.79 9.02 -5.66
CA ARG A 45 23.02 9.89 -4.77
C ARG A 45 22.74 11.26 -5.40
N ASP A 46 23.77 11.94 -5.90
CA ASP A 46 23.62 13.28 -6.52
C ASP A 46 22.73 13.22 -7.76
N ALA A 47 22.89 12.17 -8.59
CA ALA A 47 22.05 11.93 -9.74
C ALA A 47 20.58 11.72 -9.34
N PHE A 48 20.34 10.92 -8.28
CA PHE A 48 19.01 10.69 -7.75
C PHE A 48 18.37 11.97 -7.19
N ASP A 49 19.13 12.76 -6.42
CA ASP A 49 18.65 14.01 -5.82
C ASP A 49 18.31 15.06 -6.89
N LEU A 50 19.12 15.16 -7.96
CA LEU A 50 18.85 16.03 -9.12
C LEU A 50 17.57 15.64 -9.87
N VAL A 51 17.43 14.35 -10.22
CA VAL A 51 16.25 13.84 -10.93
C VAL A 51 15.00 14.05 -10.08
N ARG A 52 15.08 13.73 -8.78
CA ARG A 52 13.99 13.92 -7.82
C ARG A 52 13.60 15.40 -7.69
N GLY A 53 14.56 16.30 -7.59
CA GLY A 53 14.32 17.75 -7.48
C GLY A 53 13.68 18.34 -8.73
N GLY A 54 14.22 18.02 -9.92
CA GLY A 54 13.69 18.51 -11.19
C GLY A 54 12.27 18.02 -11.47
N LEU A 55 12.02 16.73 -11.21
CA LEU A 55 10.69 16.13 -11.34
C LEU A 55 9.69 16.75 -10.34
N ALA A 56 10.12 17.00 -9.10
CA ALA A 56 9.30 17.67 -8.09
C ALA A 56 8.84 19.05 -8.56
N ILE A 57 9.73 19.86 -9.13
CA ILE A 57 9.36 21.19 -9.59
C ILE A 57 8.42 21.14 -10.80
N ARG A 58 8.66 20.23 -11.77
CA ARG A 58 7.75 20.04 -12.92
C ARG A 58 6.34 19.69 -12.48
N LEU A 59 6.19 18.71 -11.60
CA LEU A 59 4.88 18.30 -11.09
C LEU A 59 4.28 19.36 -10.15
N ARG A 60 5.08 20.12 -9.40
CA ARG A 60 4.58 21.26 -8.62
C ARG A 60 3.88 22.29 -9.51
N ARG A 61 4.36 22.51 -10.75
CA ARG A 61 3.75 23.41 -11.73
C ARG A 61 2.49 22.83 -12.38
N VAL A 62 2.44 21.52 -12.59
CA VAL A 62 1.28 20.84 -13.22
C VAL A 62 0.16 20.53 -12.21
N VAL A 63 0.49 20.34 -10.93
CA VAL A 63 -0.47 19.97 -9.88
C VAL A 63 -0.84 21.19 -9.03
N PRO A 64 -2.04 21.77 -9.21
CA PRO A 64 -2.48 22.94 -8.43
C PRO A 64 -2.51 22.63 -6.93
N LEU A 65 -2.21 23.63 -6.09
CA LEU A 65 -2.15 23.49 -4.62
C LEU A 65 -3.41 22.86 -4.01
N ARG A 66 -4.59 23.19 -4.56
CA ARG A 66 -5.88 22.57 -4.18
C ARG A 66 -5.89 21.06 -4.39
N SER A 67 -5.26 20.58 -5.46
CA SER A 67 -5.12 19.15 -5.75
C SER A 67 -4.22 18.43 -4.72
N ARG A 68 -3.23 19.11 -4.13
CA ARG A 68 -2.34 18.51 -3.13
C ARG A 68 -3.04 18.23 -1.80
N ARG A 69 -3.89 19.16 -1.32
CA ARG A 69 -4.71 18.93 -0.12
C ARG A 69 -5.64 17.72 -0.29
N VAL A 70 -6.24 17.59 -1.47
CA VAL A 70 -7.12 16.45 -1.80
C VAL A 70 -6.32 15.14 -1.84
N TRP A 71 -5.09 15.12 -2.37
CA TRP A 71 -4.23 13.93 -2.34
C TRP A 71 -3.82 13.53 -0.92
N ARG A 72 -3.46 14.49 -0.05
CA ARG A 72 -3.17 14.19 1.36
C ARG A 72 -4.37 13.60 2.09
N ALA A 73 -5.53 14.24 1.96
CA ALA A 73 -6.76 13.72 2.53
C ALA A 73 -7.10 12.32 1.99
N ALA A 74 -6.81 12.06 0.70
CA ALA A 74 -7.00 10.75 0.11
C ALA A 74 -6.07 9.68 0.70
N VAL A 75 -4.79 10.01 0.92
CA VAL A 75 -3.80 9.11 1.53
C VAL A 75 -4.12 8.86 3.01
N ASP A 76 -4.48 9.90 3.77
CA ASP A 76 -4.88 9.76 5.18
C ASP A 76 -6.12 8.85 5.33
N LEU A 77 -7.13 9.05 4.47
CA LEU A 77 -8.31 8.18 4.43
C LEU A 77 -7.95 6.76 3.99
N ALA A 78 -7.10 6.60 2.98
CA ALA A 78 -6.69 5.29 2.51
C ALA A 78 -5.92 4.52 3.59
N ALA A 79 -5.05 5.19 4.33
CA ALA A 79 -4.31 4.61 5.45
C ALA A 79 -5.21 4.18 6.62
N LEU A 80 -6.32 4.90 6.85
CA LEU A 80 -7.32 4.51 7.85
C LEU A 80 -8.21 3.35 7.36
N LEU A 81 -8.56 3.35 6.08
CA LEU A 81 -9.40 2.32 5.47
C LEU A 81 -8.65 1.01 5.23
N ALA A 82 -7.34 1.05 5.00
CA ALA A 82 -6.52 -0.15 4.75
C ALA A 82 -6.64 -1.22 5.85
N PRO A 83 -6.38 -0.92 7.14
CA PRO A 83 -6.53 -1.91 8.21
C PRO A 83 -8.00 -2.29 8.43
N LEU A 84 -8.95 -1.39 8.14
CA LEU A 84 -10.38 -1.71 8.21
C LEU A 84 -10.80 -2.73 7.14
N VAL A 85 -10.28 -2.62 5.93
CA VAL A 85 -10.51 -3.59 4.84
C VAL A 85 -9.94 -4.95 5.22
N LEU A 86 -8.72 -5.00 5.77
CA LEU A 86 -8.10 -6.25 6.22
C LEU A 86 -8.87 -6.88 7.39
N PHE A 87 -9.31 -6.07 8.35
CA PHE A 87 -10.15 -6.51 9.46
C PHE A 87 -11.48 -7.09 8.96
N GLY A 88 -12.17 -6.37 8.06
CA GLY A 88 -13.43 -6.83 7.46
C GLY A 88 -13.26 -8.13 6.65
N ALA A 89 -12.18 -8.26 5.88
CA ALA A 89 -11.85 -9.48 5.15
C ALA A 89 -11.55 -10.66 6.10
N GLY A 90 -10.90 -10.38 7.25
CA GLY A 90 -10.72 -11.33 8.33
C GLY A 90 -12.06 -11.83 8.90
N LEU A 91 -12.92 -10.90 9.33
CA LEU A 91 -14.24 -11.24 9.89
C LEU A 91 -15.12 -11.99 8.89
N PHE A 92 -15.10 -11.63 7.61
CA PHE A 92 -15.81 -12.35 6.57
C PHE A 92 -15.36 -13.81 6.48
N ARG A 93 -14.04 -14.07 6.56
CA ARG A 93 -13.49 -15.43 6.59
C ARG A 93 -13.91 -16.18 7.85
N VAL A 94 -13.78 -15.57 9.04
CA VAL A 94 -14.20 -16.15 10.33
C VAL A 94 -15.65 -16.59 10.27
N ALA A 95 -16.52 -15.68 9.83
CA ALA A 95 -17.94 -15.95 9.71
C ALA A 95 -18.17 -17.09 8.69
N GLY A 96 -17.49 -17.08 7.53
CA GLY A 96 -17.56 -18.16 6.54
C GLY A 96 -17.14 -19.55 7.08
N TYR A 97 -16.19 -19.61 8.01
CA TYR A 97 -15.81 -20.85 8.70
C TYR A 97 -16.82 -21.24 9.78
N ALA A 98 -17.29 -20.28 10.59
CA ALA A 98 -18.29 -20.51 11.63
C ALA A 98 -19.62 -21.03 11.04
N GLY A 99 -20.07 -20.48 9.90
CA GLY A 99 -21.26 -20.96 9.19
C GLY A 99 -21.14 -22.37 8.61
N ARG A 100 -19.91 -22.91 8.52
CA ARG A 100 -19.64 -24.31 8.17
C ARG A 100 -19.35 -25.18 9.41
N PHE A 101 -19.60 -24.64 10.61
CA PHE A 101 -19.25 -25.25 11.90
C PHE A 101 -17.77 -25.63 12.03
N ALA A 102 -16.89 -24.99 11.26
CA ALA A 102 -15.45 -25.25 11.25
C ALA A 102 -14.72 -24.32 12.24
N PHE A 103 -15.05 -24.43 13.52
CA PHE A 103 -14.54 -23.53 14.57
C PHE A 103 -13.01 -23.56 14.71
N ASP A 104 -12.39 -24.72 14.48
CA ASP A 104 -10.93 -24.89 14.51
C ASP A 104 -10.20 -24.01 13.47
N LEU A 105 -10.87 -23.69 12.37
CA LEU A 105 -10.36 -22.77 11.35
C LEU A 105 -10.79 -21.32 11.60
N ALA A 106 -11.91 -21.11 12.30
CA ALA A 106 -12.44 -19.78 12.58
C ALA A 106 -11.60 -19.03 13.63
N VAL A 107 -11.18 -19.72 14.70
CA VAL A 107 -10.44 -19.10 15.81
C VAL A 107 -9.09 -18.53 15.38
N PRO A 108 -8.21 -19.26 14.66
CA PRO A 108 -6.94 -18.70 14.21
C PRO A 108 -7.11 -17.48 13.31
N VAL A 109 -8.10 -17.51 12.41
CA VAL A 109 -8.40 -16.39 11.51
C VAL A 109 -8.91 -15.17 12.26
N LEU A 110 -9.68 -15.37 13.34
CA LEU A 110 -10.11 -14.28 14.20
C LEU A 110 -8.93 -13.66 14.96
N VAL A 111 -8.06 -14.49 15.52
CA VAL A 111 -6.83 -14.06 16.20
C VAL A 111 -5.95 -13.25 15.26
N ASP A 112 -5.83 -13.66 13.99
CA ASP A 112 -5.10 -12.91 12.97
C ASP A 112 -5.79 -11.59 12.57
N ALA A 113 -7.13 -11.52 12.66
CA ALA A 113 -7.89 -10.33 12.27
C ALA A 113 -7.89 -9.24 13.35
N LEU A 114 -8.03 -9.62 14.63
CA LEU A 114 -8.18 -8.69 15.77
C LEU A 114 -7.14 -7.56 15.82
N PRO A 115 -5.84 -7.81 15.56
CA PRO A 115 -4.83 -6.75 15.60
C PRO A 115 -5.07 -5.63 14.58
N TYR A 116 -5.68 -5.92 13.42
CA TYR A 116 -6.06 -4.86 12.48
C TYR A 116 -7.14 -3.94 13.05
N GLY A 117 -8.07 -4.47 13.85
CA GLY A 117 -9.03 -3.67 14.61
C GLY A 117 -8.34 -2.74 15.61
N LEU A 118 -7.29 -3.23 16.29
CA LEU A 118 -6.46 -2.40 17.17
C LEU A 118 -5.72 -1.30 16.40
N VAL A 119 -5.18 -1.61 15.21
CA VAL A 119 -4.53 -0.61 14.34
C VAL A 119 -5.52 0.48 13.92
N VAL A 120 -6.75 0.10 13.52
CA VAL A 120 -7.83 1.06 13.21
C VAL A 120 -8.10 1.94 14.42
N LEU A 121 -8.25 1.36 15.62
CA LEU A 121 -8.52 2.10 16.85
C LEU A 121 -7.40 3.09 17.18
N LEU A 122 -6.13 2.66 17.10
CA LEU A 122 -4.98 3.52 17.36
C LEU A 122 -4.87 4.67 16.36
N ALA A 123 -5.11 4.38 15.07
CA ALA A 123 -5.16 5.41 14.03
C ALA A 123 -6.31 6.39 14.28
N TRP A 124 -7.48 5.89 14.70
CA TRP A 124 -8.64 6.71 15.04
C TRP A 124 -8.38 7.65 16.21
N LEU A 125 -7.71 7.15 17.26
CA LEU A 125 -7.35 7.93 18.45
C LEU A 125 -6.21 8.94 18.20
N GLY A 126 -5.73 9.08 16.96
CA GLY A 126 -4.63 9.98 16.61
C GLY A 126 -3.26 9.51 17.08
N ARG A 127 -3.13 8.26 17.58
CA ARG A 127 -1.85 7.69 18.04
C ARG A 127 -1.08 7.09 16.86
N ARG A 128 -0.75 7.94 15.87
CA ARG A 128 -0.19 7.50 14.58
C ARG A 128 1.04 6.61 14.70
N TRP A 129 1.96 6.93 15.61
CA TRP A 129 3.20 6.16 15.78
C TRP A 129 2.94 4.78 16.38
N ALA A 130 1.98 4.67 17.31
CA ALA A 130 1.56 3.38 17.85
C ALA A 130 0.86 2.53 16.77
N ALA A 131 0.01 3.14 15.95
CA ALA A 131 -0.64 2.46 14.83
C ALA A 131 0.39 1.95 13.80
N ILE A 132 1.38 2.78 13.44
CA ILE A 132 2.47 2.42 12.54
C ILE A 132 3.31 1.28 13.12
N ALA A 133 3.75 1.40 14.38
CA ALA A 133 4.57 0.37 15.04
C ALA A 133 3.80 -0.96 15.13
N CYS A 134 2.53 -0.91 15.50
CA CYS A 134 1.67 -2.09 15.56
C CYS A 134 1.49 -2.72 14.16
N ALA A 135 1.22 -1.93 13.12
CA ALA A 135 1.08 -2.43 11.76
C ALA A 135 2.36 -3.10 11.23
N TRP A 136 3.54 -2.52 11.48
CA TRP A 136 4.82 -3.14 11.10
C TRP A 136 5.15 -4.38 11.93
N ALA A 137 4.88 -4.36 13.23
CA ALA A 137 5.07 -5.53 14.08
C ALA A 137 4.20 -6.71 13.60
N LEU A 138 2.95 -6.44 13.22
CA LEU A 138 2.04 -7.44 12.66
C LEU A 138 2.50 -7.95 11.29
N ALA A 139 2.94 -7.04 10.40
CA ALA A 139 3.47 -7.44 9.10
C ALA A 139 4.72 -8.32 9.25
N ALA A 140 5.63 -7.96 10.16
CA ALA A 140 6.82 -8.74 10.47
C ALA A 140 6.45 -10.10 11.06
N LEU A 141 5.57 -10.15 12.07
CA LEU A 141 5.11 -11.39 12.68
C LEU A 141 4.47 -12.32 11.65
N HIS A 142 3.59 -11.79 10.78
CA HIS A 142 2.95 -12.58 9.74
C HIS A 142 3.97 -13.12 8.72
N ALA A 143 4.92 -12.29 8.28
CA ALA A 143 5.99 -12.73 7.40
C ALA A 143 6.88 -13.80 8.05
N THR A 144 7.21 -13.66 9.34
CA THR A 144 8.00 -14.64 10.09
C THR A 144 7.24 -15.95 10.24
N MET A 145 5.94 -15.93 10.55
CA MET A 145 5.12 -17.15 10.64
C MET A 145 5.06 -17.88 9.30
N GLN A 146 4.91 -17.16 8.19
CA GLN A 146 4.97 -17.75 6.84
C GLN A 146 6.35 -18.35 6.54
N LEU A 147 7.43 -17.68 6.94
CA LEU A 147 8.79 -18.20 6.78
C LEU A 147 9.03 -19.45 7.63
N VAL A 148 8.57 -19.47 8.88
CA VAL A 148 8.66 -20.66 9.74
C VAL A 148 7.87 -21.81 9.16
N GLN A 149 6.64 -21.58 8.67
CA GLN A 149 5.85 -22.61 7.98
C GLN A 149 6.57 -23.17 6.75
N LEU A 150 7.26 -22.33 5.99
CA LEU A 150 8.07 -22.74 4.85
C LEU A 150 9.31 -23.55 5.26
N LEU A 151 9.92 -23.25 6.41
CA LEU A 151 11.11 -23.95 6.91
C LEU A 151 10.76 -25.24 7.68
N SER A 152 9.57 -25.32 8.26
CA SER A 152 9.08 -26.47 9.04
C SER A 152 8.26 -27.46 8.20
N LEU A 153 8.51 -27.53 6.89
CA LEU A 153 7.84 -28.51 6.03
C LEU A 153 8.21 -29.94 6.48
N PRO A 154 7.23 -30.85 6.65
CA PRO A 154 7.49 -32.22 7.09
C PRO A 154 8.48 -32.94 6.19
N GLU A 155 9.36 -33.75 6.78
CA GLU A 155 10.19 -34.71 6.05
C GLU A 155 9.26 -35.66 5.25
N GLY A 156 9.14 -35.42 3.93
CA GLY A 156 8.16 -36.09 3.07
C GLY A 156 7.45 -35.17 2.06
N THR A 157 7.59 -33.85 2.17
CA THR A 157 7.15 -32.93 1.11
C THR A 157 8.06 -33.04 -0.10
N MET A 158 7.53 -33.52 -1.23
CA MET A 158 8.22 -33.44 -2.51
C MET A 158 8.18 -32.00 -3.01
N VAL A 159 9.37 -31.40 -3.13
CA VAL A 159 9.58 -30.11 -3.80
C VAL A 159 9.93 -30.42 -5.25
N VAL A 160 9.03 -30.08 -6.18
CA VAL A 160 9.29 -30.20 -7.62
C VAL A 160 9.34 -28.79 -8.20
N GLY A 161 10.55 -28.24 -8.33
CA GLY A 161 10.75 -26.84 -8.70
C GLY A 161 10.21 -25.87 -7.64
N ASP A 162 9.38 -24.91 -8.06
CA ASP A 162 8.75 -23.90 -7.19
C ASP A 162 7.44 -24.37 -6.51
N VAL A 163 7.04 -25.62 -6.75
CA VAL A 163 5.78 -26.19 -6.26
C VAL A 163 6.05 -27.14 -5.09
N ILE A 164 5.49 -26.80 -3.93
CA ILE A 164 5.53 -27.61 -2.71
C ILE A 164 4.19 -28.33 -2.59
N LEU A 165 4.18 -29.66 -2.61
CA LEU A 165 2.96 -30.42 -2.33
C LEU A 165 2.75 -30.55 -0.83
N VAL A 166 1.73 -29.84 -0.31
CA VAL A 166 1.28 -29.98 1.09
C VAL A 166 -0.07 -30.71 1.08
N SER A 167 -0.11 -31.92 1.64
CA SER A 167 -1.34 -32.76 1.66
C SER A 167 -1.96 -33.00 0.28
N GLY A 168 -1.14 -33.20 -0.76
CA GLY A 168 -1.62 -33.42 -2.13
C GLY A 168 -2.07 -32.16 -2.88
N ARG A 169 -1.92 -30.97 -2.28
CA ARG A 169 -2.19 -29.69 -2.96
C ARG A 169 -0.90 -28.97 -3.32
N PRO A 170 -0.73 -28.54 -4.58
CA PRO A 170 0.41 -27.73 -4.97
C PRO A 170 0.29 -26.33 -4.34
N VAL A 171 1.25 -25.97 -3.50
CA VAL A 171 1.41 -24.64 -2.91
C VAL A 171 2.70 -24.05 -3.47
N ILE A 172 2.59 -22.88 -4.10
CA ILE A 172 3.75 -22.18 -4.66
C ILE A 172 4.41 -21.41 -3.51
N ALA A 173 5.72 -21.59 -3.28
CA ALA A 173 6.43 -20.89 -2.19
C ALA A 173 6.23 -19.36 -2.23
N ALA A 174 6.16 -18.79 -3.44
CA ALA A 174 5.85 -17.39 -3.64
C ALA A 174 4.48 -16.98 -3.06
N SER A 175 3.46 -17.82 -3.16
CA SER A 175 2.11 -17.52 -2.65
C SER A 175 2.09 -17.33 -1.13
N MET A 176 2.93 -18.06 -0.38
CA MET A 176 3.08 -17.90 1.07
C MET A 176 3.69 -16.54 1.42
N LEU A 177 4.75 -16.12 0.72
CA LEU A 177 5.35 -14.79 0.92
C LEU A 177 4.39 -13.66 0.51
N LEU A 178 3.63 -13.85 -0.57
CA LEU A 178 2.64 -12.86 -1.00
C LEU A 178 1.47 -12.71 -0.05
N SER A 179 1.17 -13.71 0.79
CA SER A 179 0.14 -13.57 1.82
C SER A 179 0.46 -12.49 2.87
N ALA A 180 1.75 -12.14 3.05
CA ALA A 180 2.18 -11.05 3.93
C ALA A 180 2.10 -9.66 3.27
N LEU A 181 1.98 -9.58 1.94
CA LEU A 181 1.94 -8.29 1.23
C LEU A 181 0.81 -7.36 1.66
N PRO A 182 -0.45 -7.80 1.89
CA PRO A 182 -1.50 -6.89 2.35
C PRO A 182 -1.13 -6.18 3.67
N ALA A 183 -0.50 -6.90 4.61
CA ALA A 183 -0.03 -6.33 5.87
C ALA A 183 1.08 -5.30 5.64
N CYS A 184 2.07 -5.62 4.80
CA CYS A 184 3.14 -4.71 4.41
C CYS A 184 2.61 -3.45 3.70
N VAL A 185 1.64 -3.60 2.79
CA VAL A 185 0.99 -2.49 2.08
C VAL A 185 0.22 -1.63 3.06
N CYS A 186 -0.53 -2.21 4.00
CA CYS A 186 -1.22 -1.48 5.04
C CYS A 186 -0.26 -0.67 5.93
N ALA A 187 0.84 -1.29 6.37
CA ALA A 187 1.86 -0.62 7.16
C ALA A 187 2.54 0.52 6.37
N ALA A 188 2.86 0.29 5.10
CA ALA A 188 3.39 1.30 4.20
C ALA A 188 2.42 2.48 4.06
N MET A 189 1.14 2.24 3.79
CA MET A 189 0.12 3.29 3.68
C MET A 189 0.02 4.14 4.95
N LEU A 190 0.05 3.51 6.13
CA LEU A 190 0.08 4.20 7.42
C LEU A 190 1.35 5.06 7.60
N THR A 191 2.53 4.57 7.21
CA THR A 191 3.77 5.39 7.28
C THR A 191 3.80 6.56 6.31
N LEU A 192 3.08 6.43 5.20
CA LEU A 192 3.03 7.46 4.15
C LEU A 192 2.00 8.54 4.46
N ALA A 193 1.04 8.26 5.34
CA ALA A 193 0.01 9.19 5.77
C ALA A 193 0.56 10.26 6.73
N PRO A 194 0.44 11.56 6.41
CA PRO A 194 0.83 12.63 7.33
C PRO A 194 0.05 12.62 8.65
N SER A 195 -1.26 12.36 8.56
CA SER A 195 -2.19 12.41 9.68
C SER A 195 -3.32 11.39 9.49
N PRO A 196 -3.05 10.08 9.69
CA PRO A 196 -4.10 9.07 9.60
C PRO A 196 -5.17 9.35 10.66
N GLY A 197 -6.40 9.62 10.22
CA GLY A 197 -7.50 9.98 11.10
C GLY A 197 -8.77 10.30 10.31
N PRO A 198 -9.93 10.41 10.99
CA PRO A 198 -11.23 10.62 10.33
C PRO A 198 -11.33 11.96 9.57
N GLY A 199 -10.40 12.89 9.85
CA GLY A 199 -10.18 14.11 9.07
C GLY A 199 -11.48 14.87 8.72
N PRO A 200 -11.64 15.32 7.46
CA PRO A 200 -12.78 16.15 7.04
C PRO A 200 -14.10 15.38 6.86
N VAL A 201 -14.08 14.05 6.87
CA VAL A 201 -15.29 13.22 6.68
C VAL A 201 -16.14 13.18 7.96
N GLY A 202 -15.52 13.43 9.12
CA GLY A 202 -16.13 13.39 10.44
C GLY A 202 -16.24 11.96 10.98
N SER A 203 -15.91 11.80 12.25
CA SER A 203 -15.87 10.50 12.94
C SER A 203 -17.20 9.75 12.86
N ARG A 204 -18.33 10.44 13.07
CA ARG A 204 -19.66 9.82 13.09
C ARG A 204 -20.05 9.21 11.75
N ARG A 205 -19.80 9.91 10.63
CA ARG A 205 -20.08 9.37 9.29
C ARG A 205 -19.18 8.18 9.03
N LEU A 206 -17.89 8.30 9.33
CA LEU A 206 -16.95 7.20 9.13
C LEU A 206 -17.34 5.96 9.96
N LEU A 207 -17.81 6.12 11.20
CA LEU A 207 -18.30 5.02 12.04
C LEU A 207 -19.53 4.35 11.44
N LEU A 208 -20.50 5.14 10.96
CA LEU A 208 -21.70 4.60 10.31
C LEU A 208 -21.35 3.80 9.05
N TRP A 209 -20.42 4.31 8.24
CA TRP A 209 -19.93 3.62 7.04
C TRP A 209 -19.17 2.34 7.39
N ALA A 210 -18.20 2.43 8.30
CA ALA A 210 -17.41 1.29 8.74
C ALA A 210 -18.30 0.21 9.39
N GLY A 211 -19.22 0.62 10.27
CA GLY A 211 -20.19 -0.25 10.90
C GLY A 211 -21.12 -0.93 9.88
N GLY A 212 -21.63 -0.18 8.90
CA GLY A 212 -22.47 -0.74 7.83
C GLY A 212 -21.74 -1.76 6.96
N VAL A 213 -20.49 -1.48 6.57
CA VAL A 213 -19.66 -2.42 5.81
C VAL A 213 -19.34 -3.67 6.63
N LEU A 214 -18.93 -3.50 7.89
CA LEU A 214 -18.65 -4.63 8.78
C LEU A 214 -19.89 -5.48 9.04
N ALA A 215 -21.04 -4.84 9.29
CA ALA A 215 -22.31 -5.52 9.46
C ALA A 215 -22.73 -6.28 8.19
N ALA A 216 -22.52 -5.70 7.00
CA ALA A 216 -22.76 -6.40 5.73
C ALA A 216 -21.81 -7.60 5.55
N CYS A 217 -20.53 -7.47 5.90
CA CYS A 217 -19.57 -8.57 5.85
C CYS A 217 -19.95 -9.73 6.79
N VAL A 218 -20.39 -9.42 8.02
CA VAL A 218 -20.81 -10.45 9.00
C VAL A 218 -22.18 -11.03 8.63
N GLY A 219 -23.16 -10.19 8.29
CA GLY A 219 -24.52 -10.61 7.95
C GLY A 219 -24.60 -11.40 6.64
N GLY A 220 -23.74 -11.12 5.67
CA GLY A 220 -23.68 -11.87 4.41
C GLY A 220 -23.39 -13.36 4.58
N VAL A 221 -22.79 -13.76 5.71
CA VAL A 221 -22.51 -15.17 6.01
C VAL A 221 -23.75 -15.95 6.43
N LEU A 222 -24.75 -15.28 7.02
CA LEU A 222 -26.03 -15.91 7.37
C LEU A 222 -26.87 -16.22 6.13
N LEU A 223 -26.48 -15.70 4.96
CA LEU A 223 -27.14 -15.92 3.68
C LEU A 223 -26.46 -17.05 2.90
N PRO A 224 -27.18 -17.74 1.98
CA PRO A 224 -26.55 -18.70 1.07
C PRO A 224 -25.39 -18.06 0.30
N LYS A 225 -24.33 -18.82 -0.01
CA LYS A 225 -23.05 -18.30 -0.57
C LYS A 225 -23.21 -17.26 -1.69
N VAL A 226 -24.14 -17.48 -2.61
CA VAL A 226 -24.41 -16.59 -3.74
C VAL A 226 -24.91 -15.22 -3.25
N PHE A 227 -25.81 -15.21 -2.28
CA PHE A 227 -26.37 -14.00 -1.68
C PHE A 227 -25.37 -13.28 -0.76
N GLY A 228 -24.54 -14.03 -0.03
CA GLY A 228 -23.48 -13.45 0.79
C GLY A 228 -22.42 -12.73 -0.03
N ALA A 229 -21.96 -13.34 -1.12
CA ALA A 229 -21.03 -12.70 -2.05
C ALA A 229 -21.67 -11.49 -2.75
N ALA A 230 -22.93 -11.59 -3.16
CA ALA A 230 -23.66 -10.48 -3.76
C ALA A 230 -23.84 -9.30 -2.79
N LEU A 231 -24.15 -9.55 -1.50
CA LEU A 231 -24.28 -8.53 -0.48
C LEU A 231 -22.95 -7.82 -0.22
N MET A 232 -21.85 -8.57 -0.16
CA MET A 232 -20.50 -8.03 0.01
C MET A 232 -20.09 -7.18 -1.21
N LEU A 233 -20.33 -7.66 -2.43
CA LEU A 233 -20.07 -6.91 -3.65
C LEU A 233 -20.97 -5.67 -3.76
N ALA A 234 -22.21 -5.72 -3.29
CA ALA A 234 -23.10 -4.57 -3.23
C ALA A 234 -22.65 -3.54 -2.18
N ALA A 235 -22.18 -3.98 -1.01
CA ALA A 235 -21.61 -3.11 0.02
C ALA A 235 -20.30 -2.44 -0.48
N LEU A 236 -19.39 -3.22 -1.08
CA LEU A 236 -18.19 -2.68 -1.72
C LEU A 236 -18.52 -1.76 -2.89
N GLY A 237 -19.52 -2.12 -3.70
CA GLY A 237 -19.99 -1.35 -4.85
C GLY A 237 -20.62 -0.02 -4.43
N THR A 238 -21.43 0.00 -3.38
CA THR A 238 -22.02 1.25 -2.85
C THR A 238 -20.96 2.16 -2.25
N VAL A 239 -19.99 1.60 -1.52
CA VAL A 239 -18.82 2.35 -1.03
C VAL A 239 -17.99 2.88 -2.20
N ALA A 240 -17.76 2.07 -3.24
CA ALA A 240 -17.03 2.49 -4.43
C ALA A 240 -17.79 3.60 -5.19
N VAL A 241 -19.09 3.47 -5.40
CA VAL A 241 -19.92 4.50 -6.06
C VAL A 241 -19.92 5.80 -5.26
N MET A 242 -20.08 5.72 -3.93
CA MET A 242 -19.98 6.87 -3.04
C MET A 242 -18.61 7.51 -3.11
N ALA A 243 -17.54 6.71 -3.08
CA ALA A 243 -16.17 7.20 -3.25
C ALA A 243 -15.96 7.87 -4.61
N LEU A 244 -16.52 7.30 -5.69
CA LEU A 244 -16.40 7.84 -7.05
C LEU A 244 -17.15 9.18 -7.24
N ARG A 245 -18.19 9.45 -6.44
CA ARG A 245 -18.94 10.71 -6.47
C ARG A 245 -18.16 11.90 -5.88
N PHE A 246 -17.22 11.65 -4.99
CA PHE A 246 -16.37 12.69 -4.41
C PHE A 246 -14.99 12.72 -5.09
N THR A 247 -14.46 13.91 -5.38
CA THR A 247 -13.12 14.07 -5.96
C THR A 247 -12.03 13.47 -5.08
N THR A 248 -12.20 13.53 -3.75
CA THR A 248 -11.34 12.87 -2.77
C THR A 248 -11.49 11.35 -2.82
N GLY A 249 -12.72 10.84 -2.92
CA GLY A 249 -12.98 9.41 -2.89
C GLY A 249 -12.46 8.67 -4.14
N ARG A 250 -12.49 9.29 -5.33
CA ARG A 250 -11.83 8.74 -6.53
C ARG A 250 -10.34 8.48 -6.30
N ARG A 251 -9.66 9.40 -5.62
CA ARG A 251 -8.23 9.29 -5.33
C ARG A 251 -7.96 8.31 -4.21
N THR A 252 -8.80 8.28 -3.18
CA THR A 252 -8.74 7.27 -2.12
C THR A 252 -8.92 5.86 -2.70
N ALA A 253 -9.87 5.66 -3.60
CA ALA A 253 -10.08 4.40 -4.30
C ALA A 253 -8.86 4.01 -5.13
N ALA A 254 -8.26 4.95 -5.86
CA ALA A 254 -7.02 4.70 -6.60
C ALA A 254 -5.87 4.26 -5.67
N VAL A 255 -5.72 4.91 -4.50
CA VAL A 255 -4.67 4.57 -3.52
C VAL A 255 -4.94 3.22 -2.84
N LEU A 256 -6.20 2.85 -2.61
CA LEU A 256 -6.60 1.56 -2.01
C LEU A 256 -6.57 0.39 -2.99
N MET A 257 -6.59 0.67 -4.30
CA MET A 257 -6.69 -0.35 -5.35
C MET A 257 -5.63 -1.46 -5.23
N PRO A 258 -4.33 -1.18 -4.98
CA PRO A 258 -3.34 -2.24 -4.82
C PRO A 258 -3.65 -3.16 -3.64
N LEU A 259 -4.09 -2.60 -2.52
CA LEU A 259 -4.45 -3.38 -1.34
C LEU A 259 -5.63 -4.29 -1.66
N LEU A 260 -6.65 -3.80 -2.37
CA LEU A 260 -7.81 -4.60 -2.78
C LEU A 260 -7.42 -5.71 -3.75
N VAL A 261 -6.57 -5.44 -4.73
CA VAL A 261 -6.06 -6.44 -5.67
C VAL A 261 -5.32 -7.54 -4.91
N VAL A 262 -4.37 -7.17 -4.04
CA VAL A 262 -3.57 -8.14 -3.28
C VAL A 262 -4.41 -8.91 -2.26
N ALA A 263 -5.40 -8.28 -1.62
CA ALA A 263 -6.25 -8.92 -0.62
C ALA A 263 -7.29 -9.89 -1.22
N VAL A 264 -7.79 -9.63 -2.44
CA VAL A 264 -8.88 -10.41 -3.06
C VAL A 264 -8.37 -11.48 -4.03
N MET A 265 -7.25 -11.25 -4.71
CA MET A 265 -6.75 -12.15 -5.76
C MET A 265 -5.63 -13.15 -5.42
N PRO A 266 -5.30 -13.53 -4.16
CA PRO A 266 -4.27 -14.56 -3.93
C PRO A 266 -4.52 -15.89 -4.66
N SER A 267 -5.77 -16.25 -4.90
CA SER A 267 -6.15 -17.51 -5.54
C SER A 267 -6.17 -17.50 -7.06
N TRP A 268 -6.02 -16.33 -7.70
CA TRP A 268 -6.12 -16.20 -9.16
C TRP A 268 -4.75 -16.18 -9.86
N PHE A 269 -3.68 -15.91 -9.11
CA PHE A 269 -2.33 -15.83 -9.65
C PHE A 269 -1.60 -17.15 -9.41
N THR A 270 -1.65 -18.04 -10.38
CA THR A 270 -0.86 -19.28 -10.40
C THR A 270 0.56 -19.06 -10.90
N ASP A 271 0.81 -17.99 -11.67
CA ASP A 271 2.11 -17.76 -12.30
C ASP A 271 3.01 -16.82 -11.48
N PRO A 272 4.23 -17.22 -11.10
CA PRO A 272 5.14 -16.38 -10.31
C PRO A 272 5.52 -15.05 -10.99
N ALA A 273 5.54 -15.01 -12.33
CA ALA A 273 5.77 -13.79 -13.10
C ALA A 273 4.64 -12.75 -12.94
N SER A 274 3.40 -13.20 -12.73
CA SER A 274 2.28 -12.29 -12.49
C SER A 274 2.37 -11.65 -11.09
N LEU A 275 2.87 -12.40 -10.10
CA LEU A 275 3.02 -11.96 -8.72
C LEU A 275 4.06 -10.84 -8.59
N THR A 276 5.21 -10.97 -9.26
CA THR A 276 6.25 -9.91 -9.29
C THR A 276 5.75 -8.64 -9.96
N GLY A 277 4.96 -8.78 -11.02
CA GLY A 277 4.29 -7.67 -11.69
C GLY A 277 3.33 -6.91 -10.75
N VAL A 278 2.49 -7.61 -10.00
CA VAL A 278 1.55 -7.01 -9.03
C VAL A 278 2.29 -6.31 -7.90
N ALA A 279 3.34 -6.93 -7.35
CA ALA A 279 4.16 -6.32 -6.30
C ALA A 279 4.86 -5.04 -6.79
N ALA A 280 5.47 -5.08 -7.99
CA ALA A 280 6.12 -3.93 -8.59
C ALA A 280 5.13 -2.79 -8.89
N ALA A 281 3.96 -3.11 -9.45
CA ALA A 281 2.90 -2.14 -9.71
C ALA A 281 2.38 -1.51 -8.41
N THR A 282 2.21 -2.31 -7.35
CA THR A 282 1.79 -1.85 -6.02
C THR A 282 2.83 -0.89 -5.43
N ALA A 283 4.11 -1.27 -5.45
CA ALA A 283 5.20 -0.43 -4.96
C ALA A 283 5.32 0.88 -5.75
N ALA A 284 5.19 0.83 -7.08
CA ALA A 284 5.21 2.02 -7.93
C ALA A 284 4.03 2.96 -7.62
N LEU A 285 2.82 2.42 -7.43
CA LEU A 285 1.64 3.22 -7.11
C LEU A 285 1.73 3.86 -5.72
N LEU A 286 2.19 3.11 -4.72
CA LEU A 286 2.43 3.63 -3.37
C LEU A 286 3.54 4.68 -3.37
N GLY A 287 4.62 4.46 -4.13
CA GLY A 287 5.71 5.42 -4.30
C GLY A 287 5.23 6.73 -4.94
N ALA A 288 4.44 6.64 -6.02
CA ALA A 288 3.88 7.80 -6.68
C ALA A 288 2.92 8.59 -5.77
N THR A 289 2.02 7.90 -5.06
CA THR A 289 1.06 8.53 -4.14
C THR A 289 1.73 9.16 -2.92
N ALA A 290 2.71 8.48 -2.31
CA ALA A 290 3.56 9.02 -1.25
C ALA A 290 4.28 10.30 -1.66
N TRP A 291 4.87 10.26 -2.86
CA TRP A 291 5.63 11.37 -3.38
C TRP A 291 4.75 12.59 -3.66
N LEU A 292 3.54 12.37 -4.21
CA LEU A 292 2.54 13.42 -4.38
C LEU A 292 2.06 14.02 -3.05
N ALA A 293 1.98 13.21 -1.99
CA ALA A 293 1.59 13.67 -0.65
C ALA A 293 2.69 14.52 0.04
N ARG A 294 3.97 14.13 -0.09
CA ARG A 294 5.12 14.78 0.56
C ARG A 294 5.58 16.07 -0.11
N THR A 295 5.55 16.16 -1.43
CA THR A 295 6.02 17.35 -2.17
C THR A 295 5.16 18.61 -1.97
N GLY A 296 4.12 18.55 -1.13
CA GLY A 296 3.23 19.66 -0.80
C GLY A 296 3.61 20.51 0.42
N GLU A 297 4.66 20.19 1.18
CA GLU A 297 5.08 21.07 2.29
C GLU A 297 5.84 22.28 1.71
N PRO A 298 5.42 23.53 2.04
CA PRO A 298 6.33 24.66 1.90
C PRO A 298 7.50 24.39 2.84
N ALA A 299 8.71 24.42 2.28
CA ALA A 299 9.93 24.46 3.07
C ALA A 299 10.00 25.81 3.78
#